data_AF-A0AAV4BHC9-F1
#
_entry.id   AF-A0AAV4BHC9-F1
#
_cell.length_a   1.000
_cell.length_b   1.000
_cell.length_c   1.000
_cell.angle_alpha   90.00
_cell.angle_beta   90.00
_cell.angle_gamma   90.00
#
_symmetry.space_group_name_H-M   'P 1'
#
loop_
_entity.id
_entity.type
_entity.pdbx_description
1 polymer ?
#
loop_
_entity_poly.entity_id
_entity_poly.type
_entity_poly.pdbx_seq_one_letter_code
_entity_poly.pdbx_strand_id
1 'polypeptide(L)' 'MNGRVSDGGVMSHSTFGKMFEGNKLNLPNPEPLHEEDTIDVPYYFMADDAFAMTENLLKPHGVGPDPFDREKRIFN' A
#
# COMPACT_ATOMS: atom_id res chain seq x y z
N MET A 1 12.12 -24.66 -12.75
CA MET A 1 11.32 -23.41 -12.85
C MET A 1 11.26 -22.79 -11.46
N ASN A 2 11.70 -21.54 -11.32
CA ASN A 2 11.77 -20.84 -10.04
C ASN A 2 10.36 -20.40 -9.58
N GLY A 3 9.67 -21.26 -8.83
CA GLY A 3 8.44 -20.91 -8.10
C GLY A 3 8.68 -20.48 -6.65
N ARG A 4 9.90 -20.00 -6.34
CA ARG A 4 10.34 -19.66 -4.96
C ARG A 4 10.45 -18.15 -4.72
N VAL A 5 10.17 -17.32 -5.74
CA VAL A 5 10.27 -15.87 -5.59
C VAL A 5 8.92 -15.38 -5.07
N SER A 6 8.91 -14.83 -3.86
CA SER A 6 7.76 -14.13 -3.29
C SER A 6 7.38 -12.94 -4.18
N ASP A 7 6.11 -12.52 -4.16
CA ASP A 7 5.66 -11.33 -4.88
C ASP A 7 6.42 -10.07 -4.47
N GLY A 8 6.83 -9.94 -3.20
CA GLY A 8 7.74 -8.89 -2.75
C GLY A 8 9.15 -9.00 -3.35
N GLY A 9 9.63 -10.23 -3.56
CA GLY A 9 10.87 -10.50 -4.29
C GLY A 9 10.76 -10.11 -5.77
N VAL A 10 9.63 -10.39 -6.42
CA VAL A 10 9.39 -9.98 -7.81
C VAL A 10 9.30 -8.45 -7.90
N MET A 11 8.58 -7.80 -6.98
CA MET A 11 8.43 -6.35 -6.94
C MET A 11 9.78 -5.65 -6.77
N SER A 12 10.56 -5.99 -5.74
CA SER A 12 11.88 -5.39 -5.46
C SER A 12 12.88 -5.51 -6.62
N HIS A 13 12.81 -6.57 -7.43
CA HIS A 13 13.69 -6.74 -8.58
C HIS A 13 13.19 -6.05 -9.85
N SER A 14 11.90 -5.75 -9.92
CA SER A 14 11.27 -5.06 -11.05
C SER A 14 11.73 -3.60 -11.17
N THR A 15 11.61 -3.03 -12.37
CA THR A 15 11.83 -1.60 -12.58
C THR A 15 10.89 -0.75 -11.72
N PHE A 16 9.63 -1.19 -11.59
CA PHE A 16 8.64 -0.53 -10.74
C PHE A 16 9.10 -0.47 -9.29
N GLY A 17 9.48 -1.60 -8.67
CA GLY A 17 9.90 -1.62 -7.27
C GLY A 17 11.15 -0.77 -7.01
N LYS A 18 12.13 -0.79 -7.93
CA LYS A 18 13.31 0.09 -7.84
C LYS A 18 12.98 1.57 -7.93
N MET A 19 11.99 1.94 -8.74
CA MET A 19 11.51 3.33 -8.83
C MET A 19 10.65 3.71 -7.62
N PHE A 20 9.85 2.76 -7.12
CA PHE A 20 9.03 2.91 -5.92
C PHE A 20 9.91 3.18 -4.69
N GLU A 21 10.88 2.30 -4.41
CA GLU A 21 11.83 2.45 -3.29
C GLU A 21 12.72 3.70 -3.42
N GLY A 22 12.94 4.15 -4.66
CA GLY A 22 13.77 5.33 -4.95
C GLY A 22 13.01 6.66 -4.99
N ASN A 23 11.70 6.69 -4.70
CA ASN A 23 10.83 7.86 -4.86
C ASN A 23 10.88 8.49 -6.27
N LYS A 24 10.97 7.64 -7.30
CA LYS A 24 11.11 8.05 -8.72
C LYS A 24 9.86 7.83 -9.57
N LEU A 25 8.74 7.46 -8.94
CA LEU A 25 7.47 7.27 -9.63
C LEU A 25 6.76 8.58 -9.96
N ASN A 26 7.31 9.73 -9.54
CA ASN A 26 6.71 11.05 -9.71
C ASN A 26 5.26 11.08 -9.19
N LEU A 27 5.04 10.50 -8.01
CA LEU A 27 3.74 10.59 -7.35
C LEU A 27 3.44 12.07 -7.05
N PRO A 28 2.17 12.47 -7.12
CA PRO A 28 1.79 13.81 -6.69
C PRO A 28 2.20 14.06 -5.24
N ASN A 29 2.39 15.33 -4.90
CA ASN A 29 2.56 15.69 -3.50
C ASN A 29 1.28 15.31 -2.72
N PRO A 30 1.41 15.00 -1.42
CA PRO A 30 0.25 14.80 -0.55
C PRO A 30 -0.71 15.99 -0.63
N GLU A 31 -2.00 15.69 -0.58
CA GLU A 31 -3.05 16.71 -0.60
C GLU A 31 -4.18 16.32 0.36
N PRO A 32 -4.97 17.29 0.85
CA PRO A 32 -6.07 16.99 1.75
C PRO A 32 -7.19 16.24 1.02
N LEU A 33 -7.90 15.34 1.71
CA LEU A 33 -9.00 14.57 1.10
C LEU A 33 -10.21 15.46 0.79
N HIS A 34 -10.45 16.45 1.65
CA HIS A 34 -11.44 17.50 1.48
C HIS A 34 -10.81 18.87 1.67
N GLU A 35 -11.37 19.91 1.04
CA GLU A 35 -10.83 21.27 1.09
C GLU A 35 -10.69 21.84 2.53
N GLU A 36 -11.48 21.31 3.47
CA GLU A 36 -11.51 21.72 4.87
C GLU A 36 -10.50 20.94 5.75
N ASP A 37 -9.89 19.88 5.22
CA ASP A 37 -8.97 19.05 6.00
C ASP A 37 -7.63 19.77 6.20
N THR A 38 -7.08 19.64 7.41
CA THR A 38 -5.79 20.26 7.78
C THR A 38 -4.60 19.32 7.61
N ILE A 39 -4.86 18.07 7.21
CA ILE A 39 -3.85 17.01 7.09
C ILE A 39 -3.79 16.59 5.63
N ASP A 40 -2.61 16.71 5.04
CA ASP A 40 -2.34 16.18 3.71
C ASP A 40 -2.17 14.66 3.77
N VAL A 41 -2.82 13.95 2.86
CA VAL A 41 -2.75 12.50 2.74
C VAL A 41 -1.95 12.15 1.49
N PRO A 42 -0.90 11.31 1.58
CA PRO A 42 -0.14 10.92 0.41
C PRO A 42 -0.96 9.97 -0.48
N TYR A 43 -0.54 9.84 -1.73
CA TYR A 43 -1.10 8.86 -2.63
C TYR A 43 -0.55 7.47 -2.34
N TYR A 44 -1.42 6.46 -2.31
CA TYR A 44 -1.03 5.08 -1.99
C TYR A 44 -1.37 4.10 -3.11
N PHE A 45 -0.51 3.11 -3.30
CA PHE A 45 -0.87 1.85 -3.93
C PHE A 45 -1.50 0.92 -2.88
N MET A 46 -2.53 0.18 -3.27
CA MET A 46 -3.13 -0.87 -2.45
C MET A 46 -2.50 -2.22 -2.81
N ALA A 47 -1.92 -2.88 -1.82
CA ALA A 47 -1.35 -4.22 -1.93
C ALA A 47 -2.08 -5.20 -1.01
N ASP A 48 -1.92 -6.49 -1.25
CA ASP A 48 -2.42 -7.51 -0.34
C ASP A 48 -1.46 -7.72 0.86
N ASP A 49 -1.80 -8.68 1.72
CA ASP A 49 -1.03 -8.98 2.92
C ASP A 49 0.37 -9.57 2.66
N ALA A 50 0.73 -9.88 1.41
CA ALA A 50 2.07 -10.35 1.06
C ALA A 50 3.12 -9.23 1.08
N PHE A 51 2.70 -7.96 1.17
CA PHE A 51 3.58 -6.80 1.17
C PHE A 51 3.58 -6.07 2.52
N ALA A 52 4.72 -5.48 2.88
CA ALA A 52 4.84 -4.62 4.05
C ALA A 52 4.27 -3.23 3.74
N MET A 53 3.62 -2.58 4.72
CA MET A 53 3.15 -1.20 4.57
C MET A 53 4.33 -0.23 4.47
N THR A 54 4.21 0.78 3.61
CA THR A 54 5.19 1.86 3.43
C THR A 54 4.48 3.20 3.24
N GLU A 55 5.22 4.29 3.05
CA GLU A 55 4.66 5.64 2.86
C GLU A 55 3.66 5.74 1.71
N ASN A 56 3.87 5.01 0.61
CA ASN A 56 2.97 5.01 -0.55
C ASN A 56 2.42 3.61 -0.87
N LEU A 57 2.46 2.69 0.10
CA LEU A 57 1.88 1.34 -0.03
C LEU A 57 1.04 1.02 1.22
N LEU A 58 -0.27 0.94 1.05
CA LEU A 58 -1.19 0.46 2.07
C LEU A 58 -1.59 -0.98 1.76
N LYS A 59 -1.95 -1.71 2.80
CA LYS A 59 -2.64 -2.98 2.67
C LYS A 59 -3.94 -2.91 3.44
N PRO A 60 -4.99 -3.62 3.01
CA PRO A 60 -6.23 -3.71 3.78
C PRO A 60 -5.91 -4.11 5.22
N HIS A 61 -6.57 -3.47 6.18
CA HIS A 61 -6.49 -3.94 7.55
C HIS A 61 -7.02 -5.38 7.57
N GLY A 62 -6.12 -6.33 7.87
CA GLY A 62 -6.45 -7.75 7.86
C GLY A 62 -7.71 -8.02 8.66
N VAL A 63 -8.56 -8.90 8.14
CA VAL A 63 -9.68 -9.41 8.91
C VAL A 63 -9.03 -10.12 10.11
N GLY A 64 -9.28 -9.61 11.32
CA GLY A 64 -8.80 -10.26 12.53
C GLY A 64 -9.33 -11.71 12.63
N PRO A 65 -9.03 -12.43 13.71
CA PRO A 65 -9.52 -13.80 13.89
C PRO A 65 -11.05 -13.94 13.84
N ASP A 66 -11.80 -12.83 13.91
CA ASP A 66 -13.23 -12.78 13.69
C ASP A 66 -13.58 -12.18 12.30
N PRO A 67 -13.90 -13.02 11.30
CA PRO A 67 -14.28 -12.56 9.96
C PRO A 67 -15.64 -11.86 9.88
N PHE A 68 -16.38 -11.80 10.99
CA PHE A 68 -17.72 -11.22 11.10
C PHE A 68 -17.75 -9.85 11.80
N ASP A 69 -16.59 -9.35 12.27
CA ASP A 69 -16.47 -8.00 12.79
C ASP A 69 -16.59 -6.99 11.63
N ARG A 70 -17.84 -6.60 11.36
CA ARG A 70 -18.23 -5.75 10.24
C ARG A 70 -17.64 -4.35 10.35
N GLU A 71 -17.37 -3.86 11.56
CA GLU A 71 -16.77 -2.55 11.78
C GLU A 71 -15.32 -2.52 11.28
N LYS A 72 -14.56 -3.60 11.50
CA LYS A 72 -13.18 -3.74 10.98
C LYS A 72 -13.08 -3.86 9.46
N ARG A 73 -14.19 -4.18 8.77
CA ARG A 73 -14.26 -4.19 7.30
C ARG A 73 -14.56 -2.83 6.67
N ILE A 74 -15.12 -1.89 7.44
CA ILE A 74 -15.67 -0.62 6.92
C ILE A 74 -14.64 0.51 6.93
N PHE A 75 -13.46 0.34 7.56
CA PHE A 75 -12.39 1.35 7.55
C PHE A 75 -11.53 1.33 6.28
N ASN A 76 -12.16 1.16 5.12
CA ASN A 76 -11.55 1.28 3.81
C ASN A 76 -12.21 2.45 3.06
#